data_AF-A0A920WN79-F1
#
_entry.id   AF-A0A920WN79-F1
#
_cell.length_a   1.000
_cell.length_b   1.000
_cell.length_c   1.000
_cell.angle_alpha   90.00
_cell.angle_beta   90.00
_cell.angle_gamma   90.00
#
_symmetry.space_group_name_H-M   'P 1'
#
loop_
_entity.id
_entity.type
_entity.pdbx_description
1 polymer ?
#
loop_
_entity_poly.entity_id
_entity_poly.type
_entity_poly.pdbx_seq_one_letter_code
_entity_poly.pdbx_strand_id
1 'polypeptide(L)'
;MAAEAFLDAPLGEDVVAGGFCRSPVSPGRLEVMSSEPLVVLDGAHNQDAARALVATVSTFFPGRPADSGGGRAGAPPAGRLF
;
A
#
# COMPACT_ATOMS: atom_id res chain seq x y z
N MET A 1 13.97 -6.38 -16.58
CA MET A 1 12.83 -5.44 -16.53
C MET A 1 11.68 -6.04 -17.32
N ALA A 2 10.53 -6.30 -16.69
CA ALA A 2 9.41 -6.98 -17.37
C ALA A 2 8.70 -6.06 -18.37
N ALA A 3 8.47 -4.80 -17.99
CA ALA A 3 7.82 -3.81 -18.86
C ALA A 3 8.66 -3.49 -20.10
N GLU A 4 9.96 -3.25 -19.94
CA GLU A 4 10.87 -2.99 -21.07
C GLU A 4 11.05 -4.20 -21.98
N ALA A 5 11.11 -5.41 -21.42
CA ALA A 5 11.17 -6.63 -22.22
C ALA A 5 9.90 -6.84 -23.06
N PHE A 6 8.74 -6.42 -22.56
CA PHE A 6 7.49 -6.41 -23.31
C PHE A 6 7.49 -5.35 -24.42
N LEU A 7 8.11 -4.19 -24.17
CA LEU A 7 8.18 -3.06 -25.10
C LEU A 7 9.34 -3.14 -26.10
N ASP A 8 10.27 -4.09 -25.91
CA ASP A 8 11.54 -4.22 -26.63
C ASP A 8 12.36 -2.92 -26.66
N ALA A 9 12.22 -2.11 -25.61
CA ALA A 9 12.86 -0.81 -25.49
C ALA A 9 12.98 -0.37 -24.02
N PRO A 10 14.03 0.38 -23.65
CA PRO A 10 14.16 0.93 -22.32
C PRO A 10 13.10 2.01 -22.06
N LEU A 11 12.64 2.12 -20.81
CA LEU A 11 11.76 3.19 -20.38
C LEU A 11 12.60 4.43 -20.05
N GLY A 12 12.14 5.61 -20.49
CA GLY A 12 12.70 6.88 -20.04
C GLY A 12 12.54 7.05 -18.53
N GLU A 13 13.54 7.63 -17.86
CA GLU A 13 13.50 7.84 -16.40
C GLU A 13 12.30 8.68 -15.97
N ASP A 14 11.90 9.66 -16.80
CA ASP A 14 10.73 10.49 -16.61
C ASP A 14 9.41 9.70 -16.71
N VAL A 15 9.36 8.70 -17.60
CA VAL A 15 8.22 7.77 -17.73
C VAL A 15 8.14 6.88 -16.50
N VAL A 16 9.27 6.35 -16.02
CA VAL A 16 9.31 5.52 -14.82
C VAL A 16 8.87 6.33 -13.59
N ALA A 17 9.49 7.48 -13.36
CA ALA A 17 9.16 8.36 -12.24
C ALA A 17 7.71 8.85 -12.32
N GLY A 18 7.27 9.30 -13.49
CA GLY A 18 5.90 9.73 -13.74
C GLY A 18 4.88 8.60 -13.55
N GLY A 19 5.22 7.38 -13.95
CA GLY A 19 4.43 6.18 -13.76
C GLY A 19 4.20 5.91 -12.28
N PHE A 20 5.25 5.83 -11.46
CA PHE A 20 5.11 5.62 -10.02
C PHE A 20 4.43 6.78 -9.28
N CYS A 21 4.61 8.02 -9.71
CA CYS A 21 3.94 9.17 -9.10
C CYS A 21 2.43 9.26 -9.43
N ARG A 22 2.01 8.77 -10.60
CA ARG A 22 0.62 8.86 -11.08
C ARG A 22 -0.12 7.55 -11.02
N SER A 23 0.57 6.43 -10.77
CA SER A 23 -0.03 5.11 -10.75
C SER A 23 -1.19 5.12 -9.77
N PRO A 24 -2.40 4.74 -10.19
CA PRO A 24 -3.49 4.59 -9.25
C PRO A 24 -3.12 3.50 -8.24
N VAL A 25 -3.52 3.73 -7.00
CA VAL A 25 -3.49 2.72 -5.93
C VAL A 25 -4.13 1.44 -6.48
N SER A 26 -3.46 0.30 -6.33
CA SER A 26 -4.02 -0.96 -6.77
C SER A 26 -5.21 -1.32 -5.88
N PRO A 27 -6.43 -1.45 -6.44
CA PRO A 27 -7.61 -1.74 -5.61
C PRO A 27 -7.42 -3.03 -4.80
N GLY A 28 -7.76 -2.98 -3.51
CA GLY A 28 -7.62 -4.09 -2.58
C GLY A 28 -6.17 -4.46 -2.22
N ARG A 29 -5.18 -3.59 -2.45
CA ARG A 29 -3.81 -3.76 -1.97
C ARG A 29 -3.49 -2.66 -0.95
N LEU A 30 -3.57 -3.01 0.33
CA LEU A 30 -3.44 -2.09 1.47
C LEU A 30 -4.29 -0.82 1.34
N GLU A 31 -5.47 -0.94 0.77
CA GLU A 31 -6.31 0.20 0.42
C GLU A 31 -7.02 0.77 1.66
N VAL A 32 -6.82 2.05 1.96
CA VAL A 32 -7.46 2.72 3.11
C VAL A 32 -8.90 3.09 2.76
N MET A 33 -9.86 2.37 3.34
CA MET A 33 -11.30 2.60 3.18
C MET A 33 -11.82 3.72 4.06
N SER A 34 -11.23 3.89 5.25
CA SER A 34 -11.56 4.92 6.23
C SER A 34 -10.34 5.22 7.07
N SER A 35 -10.14 6.48 7.46
CA SER A 35 -9.01 6.91 8.30
C SER A 35 -9.39 7.05 9.78
N GLU A 36 -10.67 7.33 10.08
CA GLU A 36 -11.18 7.46 11.45
C GLU A 36 -12.60 6.84 11.55
N PRO A 37 -12.75 5.57 11.99
CA PRO A 37 -11.69 4.65 12.39
C PRO A 37 -10.86 4.20 11.17
N LEU A 38 -9.61 3.80 11.41
CA LEU A 38 -8.76 3.24 10.37
C LEU A 38 -9.33 1.90 9.91
N VAL A 39 -9.68 1.80 8.63
CA VAL A 39 -10.11 0.57 7.96
C VAL A 39 -9.25 0.39 6.72
N VAL A 40 -8.56 -0.74 6.63
CA VAL A 40 -7.66 -1.08 5.52
C VAL A 40 -8.11 -2.39 4.89
N LEU A 41 -8.22 -2.43 3.56
CA LEU A 41 -8.56 -3.59 2.76
C LEU A 41 -7.29 -4.16 2.09
N ASP A 42 -7.04 -5.45 2.29
CA ASP A 42 -5.98 -6.17 1.56
C ASP A 42 -6.46 -7.55 1.09
N GLY A 43 -6.19 -7.88 -0.19
CA GLY A 43 -6.56 -9.14 -0.83
C GLY A 43 -5.61 -10.31 -0.56
N ALA A 44 -4.83 -10.28 0.53
CA ALA A 44 -4.00 -11.41 0.95
C ALA A 44 -4.85 -12.64 1.28
N HIS A 45 -4.68 -13.71 0.49
CA HIS A 45 -5.41 -14.97 0.64
C HIS A 45 -4.49 -16.20 0.55
N ASN A 46 -3.19 -15.98 0.48
CA ASN A 46 -2.16 -17.03 0.51
C ASN A 46 -1.11 -16.71 1.58
N GLN A 47 -0.31 -17.70 1.93
CA GLN A 47 0.64 -17.61 3.04
C GLN A 47 1.69 -16.50 2.85
N ASP A 48 2.22 -16.36 1.64
CA ASP A 48 3.26 -15.36 1.36
C ASP A 48 2.69 -13.95 1.37
N ALA A 49 1.49 -13.76 0.81
CA ALA A 49 0.78 -12.49 0.87
C ALA A 49 0.42 -12.11 2.31
N ALA A 50 -0.02 -13.06 3.14
CA ALA A 50 -0.32 -12.80 4.54
C ALA A 50 0.94 -12.38 5.33
N ARG A 51 2.08 -13.02 5.08
CA ARG A 51 3.37 -12.62 5.67
C ARG A 51 3.77 -11.20 5.26
N ALA A 52 3.63 -10.88 3.97
CA ALA A 52 3.90 -9.54 3.47
C ALA A 52 2.98 -8.49 4.10
N LEU A 53 1.69 -8.82 4.26
CA LEU A 53 0.71 -7.96 4.93
C LEU A 53 1.12 -7.68 6.39
N VAL A 54 1.46 -8.71 7.16
CA VAL A 54 1.90 -8.55 8.56
C VAL A 54 3.15 -7.67 8.65
N ALA A 55 4.15 -7.89 7.80
CA ALA A 55 5.36 -7.08 7.78
C ALA A 55 5.05 -5.62 7.46
N THR A 56 4.17 -5.38 6.49
CA THR A 56 3.78 -4.04 6.08
C THR A 56 3.00 -3.33 7.18
N VAL A 57 1.96 -3.96 7.73
CA VAL A 57 1.19 -3.41 8.85
C VAL A 57 2.07 -3.09 10.04
N SER A 58 3.01 -3.97 10.39
CA SER A 58 3.95 -3.73 11.50
C SER A 58 4.87 -2.53 11.26
N THR A 59 5.18 -2.23 9.99
CA THR A 59 6.03 -1.10 9.59
C THR A 59 5.26 0.22 9.63
N PHE A 60 4.04 0.23 9.10
CA PHE A 60 3.25 1.47 8.96
C PHE A 60 2.35 1.77 10.16
N PHE A 61 2.04 0.76 10.98
CA PHE A 61 1.21 0.88 12.19
C PHE A 61 1.90 0.25 13.41
N PRO A 62 3.08 0.74 13.82
CA PRO A 62 3.79 0.21 14.98
C PRO A 62 2.96 0.48 16.25
N GLY A 63 2.37 -0.59 16.80
CA GLY A 63 1.65 -0.56 18.07
C GLY A 63 0.22 -0.02 17.99
N ARG A 64 -0.72 -0.88 17.57
CA ARG A 64 -2.06 -0.95 18.20
C ARG A 64 -2.74 -2.30 17.91
N PRO A 65 -2.56 -3.33 18.74
CA PRO A 65 -3.55 -4.40 18.82
C PRO A 65 -4.77 -3.81 19.53
N ALA A 66 -5.82 -3.44 18.77
CA ALA A 66 -7.18 -3.12 19.22
C ALA A 66 -7.33 -2.44 20.60
N ASP A 67 -6.39 -1.59 21.02
CA ASP A 67 -6.53 -0.84 22.25
C ASP A 67 -7.40 0.39 21.95
N SER A 68 -8.37 0.58 22.81
CA SER A 68 -9.45 1.55 22.71
C SER A 68 -9.04 2.96 23.17
N GLY A 69 -7.73 3.30 23.19
CA GLY A 69 -7.22 4.42 23.98
C GLY A 69 -6.35 5.44 23.26
N GLY A 70 -6.94 6.28 22.39
CA GLY A 70 -6.48 7.63 22.03
C GLY A 70 -4.97 7.90 21.90
N GLY A 71 -4.43 7.77 20.69
CA GLY A 71 -3.11 8.31 20.34
C GLY A 71 -3.00 8.42 18.81
N ARG A 72 -3.07 9.65 18.28
CA ARG A 72 -3.11 9.94 16.85
C ARG A 72 -1.69 9.93 16.25
N ALA A 73 -1.20 8.77 15.84
CA ALA A 73 -0.41 8.73 14.61
C ALA A 73 -1.40 9.03 13.49
N GLY A 74 -1.21 10.11 12.74
CA GLY A 74 -2.19 10.56 11.73
C GLY A 74 -2.48 9.43 10.75
N ALA A 75 -3.72 8.93 10.77
CA ALA A 75 -4.13 7.89 9.84
C ALA A 75 -3.96 8.40 8.40
N PRO A 76 -3.43 7.57 7.48
CA PRO A 76 -3.33 7.97 6.08
C PRO A 76 -4.72 8.36 5.57
N PRO A 77 -4.83 9.40 4.72
CA PRO A 77 -6.12 9.75 4.13
C PRO A 77 -6.67 8.56 3.33
N ALA A 78 -7.99 8.45 3.25
CA ALA A 78 -8.65 7.42 2.47
C ALA A 78 -8.09 7.37 1.03
N GLY A 79 -7.84 6.16 0.54
CA GLY A 79 -7.28 5.92 -0.79
C GLY A 79 -5.79 6.26 -0.95
N ARG A 80 -4.96 6.23 0.11
CA ARG A 80 -3.56 6.71 0.02
C ARG A 80 -2.47 5.89 0.73
N LEU A 81 -2.56 4.57 0.70
CA LEU A 81 -1.40 3.71 0.94
C LEU A 81 -0.98 3.11 -0.41
N PHE A 82 0.17 3.60 -0.90
CA PHE A 82 0.84 3.25 -2.17
C PHE A 82 0.20 3.81 -3.43
#